data_AF-A0A538FHX4-F1
#
_entry.id   AF-A0A538FHX4-F1
#
_cell.length_a   1.000
_cell.length_b   1.000
_cell.length_c   1.000
_cell.angle_alpha   90.00
_cell.angle_beta   90.00
_cell.angle_gamma   90.00
#
_symmetry.space_group_name_H-M   'P 1'
#
loop_
_entity.id
_entity.type
_entity.pdbx_description
1 polymer ?
#
loop_
_entity_poly.entity_id
_entity_poly.type
_entity_poly.pdbx_seq_one_letter_code
_entity_poly.pdbx_strand_id
1 'polypeptide(L)'
;MNRQITKLAVASLILLAALIVATTYWQTWASAGLAEKQDNAIQRVAQFRIKRGVIRAADGTLLATNVRRRVDGQTLYYRRYPTGRLFANLVGYSTQGRSRAGLEESENAYLTSSNANLSTIFNKTLDKIKGVTITGNDLVLSVRPSVQRLAIQQLAGKCGAAVVMNPKTGKVYALASQPSYNPNLVENHFNQIKATNAPCHPAAPLLNRATDGLFTPGSTFKVVTVTAALDSHKFTPESTFYDPGYCIEYGKQVSNAA
;
A
#
# COMPACT_ATOMS: atom_id res chain seq x y z
N MET A 1 -18.60 -21.16 -63.23
CA MET A 1 -18.58 -21.18 -61.74
C MET A 1 -19.87 -20.54 -61.23
N ASN A 2 -20.65 -21.22 -60.39
CA ASN A 2 -21.96 -20.74 -59.97
C ASN A 2 -21.83 -19.44 -59.15
N ARG A 3 -22.43 -18.34 -59.63
CA ARG A 3 -22.37 -17.02 -58.99
C ARG A 3 -22.83 -17.05 -57.53
N GLN A 4 -23.75 -17.95 -57.18
CA GLN A 4 -24.20 -18.08 -55.79
C GLN A 4 -23.14 -18.73 -54.89
N ILE A 5 -22.42 -19.74 -55.40
CA ILE A 5 -21.32 -20.39 -54.67
C ILE A 5 -20.17 -19.39 -54.45
N THR A 6 -19.84 -18.58 -55.47
CA THR A 6 -18.79 -17.56 -55.35
C THR A 6 -19.15 -16.50 -54.29
N LYS A 7 -20.40 -16.03 -54.26
CA LYS A 7 -20.87 -15.07 -53.24
C LYS A 7 -20.78 -15.63 -51.82
N LEU A 8 -21.18 -16.89 -51.63
CA LEU A 8 -21.11 -17.57 -50.34
C LEU A 8 -19.65 -17.76 -49.88
N ALA A 9 -18.76 -18.14 -50.80
CA ALA A 9 -17.33 -18.32 -50.53
C ALA A 9 -16.67 -17.00 -50.12
N VAL A 10 -16.97 -15.91 -50.82
CA VAL A 10 -16.46 -14.56 -50.49
C VAL A 10 -16.99 -14.09 -49.13
N ALA A 11 -18.27 -14.26 -48.85
CA ALA A 11 -18.84 -13.91 -47.55
C ALA A 11 -18.18 -14.71 -46.40
N SER A 12 -17.94 -16.00 -46.61
CA SER A 12 -17.26 -16.86 -45.62
C SER A 12 -15.81 -16.45 -45.39
N LEU A 13 -15.07 -16.08 -46.45
CA LEU A 13 -13.71 -15.55 -46.36
C LEU A 13 -13.64 -14.23 -45.61
N ILE A 14 -14.61 -13.34 -45.82
CA ILE A 14 -14.70 -12.06 -45.09
C ILE A 14 -14.96 -12.32 -43.60
N LEU A 15 -15.87 -13.23 -43.26
CA LEU A 15 -16.14 -13.60 -41.87
C LEU A 15 -14.93 -14.26 -41.20
N LEU A 16 -14.20 -15.11 -41.92
CA LEU A 16 -12.97 -15.73 -41.44
C LEU A 16 -11.88 -14.68 -41.19
N ALA A 17 -11.69 -13.74 -42.13
CA ALA A 17 -10.75 -12.64 -41.98
C ALA A 17 -11.12 -11.74 -40.79
N ALA A 18 -12.40 -11.42 -40.60
CA ALA A 18 -12.89 -10.65 -39.46
C ALA A 18 -12.62 -11.37 -38.13
N LEU A 19 -12.81 -12.70 -38.08
CA LEU A 19 -12.50 -13.52 -36.90
C LEU A 19 -10.99 -13.54 -36.61
N ILE A 20 -10.14 -13.67 -37.64
CA ILE A 20 -8.67 -13.63 -37.49
C ILE A 20 -8.22 -12.27 -36.95
N VAL A 21 -8.76 -11.17 -37.49
CA VAL A 21 -8.43 -9.82 -37.01
C VAL A 21 -8.89 -9.64 -35.56
N ALA A 22 -10.12 -10.05 -35.24
CA ALA A 22 -10.64 -9.95 -33.87
C ALA A 22 -9.78 -10.76 -32.88
N THR A 23 -9.46 -12.02 -33.20
CA THR A 23 -8.65 -12.89 -32.33
C THR A 23 -7.23 -12.36 -32.17
N THR A 24 -6.60 -11.91 -33.25
CA THR A 24 -5.26 -11.29 -33.22
C THR A 24 -5.27 -10.03 -32.34
N TYR A 25 -6.27 -9.16 -32.47
CA TYR A 25 -6.43 -7.98 -31.64
C TYR A 25 -6.51 -8.33 -30.14
N TRP A 26 -7.34 -9.31 -29.78
CA TRP A 26 -7.49 -9.75 -28.39
C TRP A 26 -6.23 -10.44 -27.83
N GLN A 27 -5.50 -11.19 -28.66
CA GLN A 27 -4.30 -11.92 -28.26
C GLN A 27 -3.06 -11.03 -28.13
N THR A 28 -2.91 -10.01 -28.98
CA THR A 28 -1.65 -9.23 -29.06
C THR A 28 -1.76 -7.81 -28.48
N TRP A 29 -2.90 -7.14 -28.64
CA TRP A 29 -3.05 -5.74 -28.19
C TRP A 29 -3.86 -5.63 -26.89
N ALA A 30 -4.99 -6.34 -26.77
CA ALA A 30 -5.83 -6.27 -25.58
C ALA A 30 -5.43 -7.26 -24.46
N SER A 31 -4.53 -8.21 -24.74
CA SER A 31 -4.12 -9.24 -23.78
C SER A 31 -3.41 -8.67 -22.55
N ALA A 32 -2.62 -7.59 -22.73
CA ALA A 32 -1.98 -6.87 -21.63
C ALA A 32 -3.01 -6.35 -20.62
N GLY A 33 -4.10 -5.74 -21.09
CA GLY A 33 -5.17 -5.22 -20.23
C GLY A 33 -6.11 -6.28 -19.67
N LEU A 34 -6.30 -7.42 -20.35
CA LEU A 34 -7.12 -8.54 -19.87
C LEU A 34 -6.45 -9.33 -18.75
N ALA A 35 -5.13 -9.47 -18.79
CA ALA A 35 -4.36 -10.09 -17.71
C ALA A 35 -4.37 -9.23 -16.44
N GLU A 36 -4.55 -7.91 -16.54
CA GLU A 36 -4.57 -6.99 -15.39
C GLU A 36 -5.95 -6.83 -14.74
N LYS A 37 -7.02 -7.39 -15.33
CA LYS A 37 -8.36 -7.27 -14.74
C LYS A 37 -8.42 -7.96 -13.38
N GLN A 38 -8.85 -7.19 -12.37
CA GLN A 38 -9.01 -7.63 -10.96
C GLN A 38 -9.89 -8.89 -10.79
N ASP A 39 -10.72 -9.21 -11.78
CA ASP A 39 -11.65 -10.35 -11.73
C ASP A 39 -11.13 -11.68 -12.26
N ASN A 40 -9.87 -11.76 -12.68
CA ASN A 40 -9.30 -13.01 -13.16
C ASN A 40 -9.14 -14.05 -12.02
N ALA A 41 -10.09 -14.99 -11.95
CA ALA A 41 -10.13 -16.04 -10.93
C ALA A 41 -8.86 -16.92 -10.92
N ILE A 42 -8.23 -17.13 -12.08
CA ILE A 42 -7.00 -17.94 -12.19
C ILE A 42 -5.83 -17.23 -11.50
N GLN A 43 -5.71 -15.91 -11.66
CA GLN A 43 -4.69 -15.13 -10.98
C GLN A 43 -4.93 -15.03 -9.47
N ARG A 44 -6.20 -14.94 -9.04
CA ARG A 44 -6.56 -14.98 -7.60
C ARG A 44 -6.13 -16.32 -6.97
N VAL A 45 -6.40 -17.46 -7.61
CA VAL A 45 -5.95 -18.79 -7.13
C VAL A 45 -4.43 -18.92 -7.14
N ALA A 46 -3.75 -18.38 -8.15
CA ALA A 46 -2.29 -18.40 -8.20
C ALA A 46 -1.64 -17.61 -7.05
N GLN A 47 -2.23 -16.49 -6.63
CA GLN A 47 -1.75 -15.71 -5.49
C GLN A 47 -1.81 -16.49 -4.16
N PHE A 48 -2.82 -17.33 -3.96
CA PHE A 48 -2.92 -18.20 -2.77
C PHE A 48 -1.85 -19.30 -2.73
N ARG A 49 -1.20 -19.64 -3.84
CA ARG A 49 -0.15 -20.67 -3.88
C ARG A 49 1.22 -20.13 -3.47
N ILE A 50 1.39 -18.81 -3.42
CA ILE A 50 2.63 -18.15 -3.02
C ILE A 50 2.65 -18.03 -1.50
N LYS A 51 3.64 -18.65 -0.87
CA LYS A 51 3.94 -18.43 0.54
C LYS A 51 4.69 -17.10 0.67
N ARG A 52 3.95 -16.00 0.82
CA ARG A 52 4.53 -14.65 0.96
C ARG A 52 5.53 -14.59 2.12
N GLY A 53 6.57 -13.78 2.00
CA GLY A 53 7.50 -13.56 3.10
C GLY A 53 6.81 -13.05 4.37
N VAL A 54 7.36 -13.36 5.53
CA VAL A 54 6.87 -12.82 6.80
C VAL A 54 7.42 -11.42 7.03
N ILE A 55 6.64 -10.59 7.73
CA ILE A 55 7.08 -9.26 8.15
C ILE A 55 7.31 -9.32 9.66
N ARG A 56 8.49 -8.92 10.11
CA ARG A 56 8.90 -8.92 11.51
C ARG A 56 9.37 -7.56 11.97
N ALA A 57 9.14 -7.25 13.23
CA ALA A 57 9.75 -6.11 13.91
C ALA A 57 11.21 -6.38 14.27
N ALA A 58 11.91 -5.37 14.78
CA ALA A 58 13.33 -5.45 15.11
C ALA A 58 13.64 -6.47 16.23
N ASP A 59 12.66 -6.79 17.08
CA ASP A 59 12.77 -7.80 18.14
C ASP A 59 12.33 -9.21 17.69
N GLY A 60 12.06 -9.39 16.40
CA GLY A 60 11.59 -10.66 15.83
C GLY A 60 10.07 -10.89 15.90
N THR A 61 9.31 -10.00 16.55
CA THR A 61 7.85 -10.08 16.63
C THR A 61 7.23 -10.16 15.25
N LEU A 62 6.38 -11.17 15.02
CA LEU A 62 5.66 -11.37 13.76
C LEU A 62 4.54 -10.33 13.59
N LEU A 63 4.67 -9.50 12.57
CA LEU A 63 3.67 -8.48 12.21
C LEU A 63 2.70 -9.00 11.13
N ALA A 64 3.22 -9.76 10.17
CA ALA A 64 2.44 -10.44 9.15
C ALA A 64 3.02 -11.82 8.84
N THR A 65 2.14 -12.81 8.71
CA THR A 65 2.49 -14.21 8.46
C THR A 65 1.42 -14.88 7.59
N ASN A 66 1.61 -16.16 7.25
CA ASN A 66 0.66 -16.92 6.47
C ASN A 66 0.05 -18.06 7.30
N VAL A 67 -1.22 -18.33 7.06
CA VAL A 67 -1.95 -19.50 7.54
C VAL A 67 -2.19 -20.42 6.36
N ARG A 68 -1.68 -21.65 6.47
CA ARG A 68 -1.91 -22.70 5.49
C ARG A 68 -3.33 -23.25 5.65
N ARG A 69 -4.07 -23.37 4.55
CA ARG A 69 -5.34 -24.11 4.49
C ARG A 69 -5.33 -25.05 3.29
N ARG A 70 -5.91 -26.24 3.46
CA ARG A 70 -6.14 -27.16 2.35
C ARG A 70 -7.58 -26.98 1.88
N VAL A 71 -7.75 -26.67 0.60
CA VAL A 71 -9.05 -26.50 -0.05
C VAL A 71 -8.97 -27.28 -1.35
N ASP A 72 -9.90 -28.21 -1.57
CA ASP A 72 -10.00 -29.03 -2.78
C ASP A 72 -8.68 -29.71 -3.20
N GLY A 73 -7.97 -30.29 -2.22
CA GLY A 73 -6.68 -30.95 -2.43
C GLY A 73 -5.49 -30.01 -2.68
N GLN A 74 -5.73 -28.70 -2.78
CA GLN A 74 -4.69 -27.68 -2.97
C GLN A 74 -4.28 -27.04 -1.65
N THR A 75 -2.99 -26.75 -1.51
CA THR A 75 -2.48 -25.98 -0.37
C THR A 75 -2.50 -24.49 -0.72
N LEU A 76 -3.28 -23.73 0.04
CA LEU A 76 -3.41 -22.28 -0.09
C LEU A 76 -2.86 -21.58 1.15
N TYR A 77 -2.27 -20.40 0.96
CA TYR A 77 -1.68 -19.56 2.00
C TYR A 77 -2.49 -18.27 2.13
N TYR A 78 -3.12 -18.09 3.29
CA TYR A 78 -3.89 -16.89 3.62
C TYR A 78 -3.09 -15.98 4.54
N ARG A 79 -3.16 -14.66 4.31
CA ARG A 79 -2.43 -13.71 5.14
C ARG A 79 -3.07 -13.54 6.51
N ARG A 80 -2.25 -13.46 7.57
CA ARG A 80 -2.67 -13.23 8.96
C ARG A 80 -1.76 -12.21 9.63
N TYR A 81 -2.35 -11.35 10.45
CA TYR A 81 -1.67 -10.27 11.17
C TYR A 81 -1.80 -10.47 12.68
N PRO A 82 -0.81 -11.10 13.36
CA PRO A 82 -0.92 -11.47 14.76
C PRO A 82 -1.08 -10.28 15.71
N THR A 83 -0.49 -9.13 15.38
CA THR A 83 -0.53 -7.92 16.21
C THR A 83 -1.82 -7.11 16.06
N GLY A 84 -2.76 -7.55 15.21
CA GLY A 84 -4.03 -6.88 14.97
C GLY A 84 -3.86 -5.41 14.60
N ARG A 85 -4.43 -4.50 15.40
CA ARG A 85 -4.48 -3.05 15.15
C ARG A 85 -3.12 -2.35 15.32
N LEU A 86 -2.20 -2.93 16.09
CA LEU A 86 -0.99 -2.24 16.55
C LEU A 86 -0.11 -1.69 15.42
N PHE A 87 -0.01 -2.43 14.31
CA PHE A 87 0.81 -2.09 13.15
C PHE A 87 0.00 -2.01 11.86
N ALA A 88 -1.33 -1.90 11.95
CA ALA A 88 -2.22 -2.04 10.80
C ALA A 88 -1.98 -0.97 9.73
N ASN A 89 -1.81 0.30 10.10
CA ASN A 89 -1.57 1.37 9.12
C ASN A 89 -0.16 1.35 8.52
N LEU A 90 0.82 0.75 9.22
CA LEU A 90 2.18 0.59 8.72
C LEU A 90 2.29 -0.62 7.77
N VAL A 91 1.91 -1.80 8.27
CA VAL A 91 2.00 -3.06 7.53
C VAL A 91 0.94 -3.11 6.43
N GLY A 92 -0.24 -2.57 6.69
CA GLY A 92 -1.39 -2.63 5.80
C GLY A 92 -2.04 -4.01 5.78
N TYR A 93 -2.58 -4.37 4.62
CA TYR A 93 -3.21 -5.66 4.38
C TYR A 93 -2.95 -6.15 2.96
N SER A 94 -3.04 -7.46 2.77
CA SER A 94 -3.00 -8.14 1.49
C SER A 94 -4.19 -9.08 1.42
N THR A 95 -5.26 -8.59 0.81
CA THR A 95 -6.52 -9.31 0.60
C THR A 95 -6.67 -9.73 -0.85
N GLN A 96 -7.62 -10.61 -1.11
CA GLN A 96 -7.77 -11.29 -2.40
C GLN A 96 -9.03 -10.80 -3.13
N GLY A 97 -10.10 -10.53 -2.39
CA GLY A 97 -11.29 -9.83 -2.88
C GLY A 97 -11.21 -8.30 -2.79
N ARG A 98 -10.13 -7.74 -2.23
CA ARG A 98 -9.87 -6.30 -2.13
C ARG A 98 -8.40 -5.99 -2.43
N SER A 99 -8.09 -4.70 -2.56
CA SER A 99 -6.73 -4.19 -2.82
C SER A 99 -5.71 -4.58 -1.75
N ARG A 100 -4.45 -4.19 -1.97
CA ARG A 100 -3.39 -4.19 -0.95
C ARG A 100 -3.25 -2.76 -0.37
N ALA A 101 -2.53 -2.63 0.74
CA ALA A 101 -2.20 -1.33 1.32
C ALA A 101 -0.89 -1.40 2.11
N GLY A 102 -0.25 -0.25 2.36
CA GLY A 102 0.93 -0.14 3.23
C GLY A 102 2.12 -0.95 2.70
N LEU A 103 2.92 -1.50 3.62
CA LEU A 103 4.09 -2.32 3.27
C LEU A 103 3.74 -3.58 2.46
N GLU A 104 2.55 -4.15 2.66
CA GLU A 104 2.10 -5.30 1.86
C GLU A 104 1.92 -4.96 0.37
N GLU A 105 1.67 -3.68 0.06
CA GLU A 105 1.57 -3.16 -1.31
C GLU A 105 2.93 -2.71 -1.82
N SER A 106 3.63 -1.83 -1.10
CA SER A 106 4.90 -1.26 -1.54
C SER A 106 5.98 -2.32 -1.73
N GLU A 107 6.01 -3.34 -0.85
CA GLU A 107 6.98 -4.43 -0.88
C GLU A 107 6.42 -5.71 -1.52
N ASN A 108 5.28 -5.63 -2.22
CA ASN A 108 4.60 -6.81 -2.76
C ASN A 108 5.54 -7.69 -3.59
N ALA A 109 6.31 -7.09 -4.51
CA ALA A 109 7.21 -7.83 -5.39
C ALA A 109 8.36 -8.53 -4.65
N TYR A 110 8.85 -7.92 -3.57
CA TYR A 110 9.85 -8.52 -2.69
C TYR A 110 9.25 -9.67 -1.86
N LEU A 111 8.09 -9.43 -1.24
CA LEU A 111 7.34 -10.37 -0.42
C LEU A 111 6.82 -11.59 -1.21
N THR A 112 6.71 -11.51 -2.52
CA THR A 112 6.36 -12.66 -3.38
C THR A 112 7.55 -13.25 -4.12
N SER A 113 8.76 -12.69 -3.95
CA SER A 113 9.95 -13.01 -4.74
C SER A 113 9.71 -12.86 -6.26
N SER A 114 8.82 -11.94 -6.66
CA SER A 114 8.43 -11.70 -8.04
C SER A 114 9.37 -10.78 -8.82
N ASN A 115 10.40 -10.23 -8.17
CA ASN A 115 11.50 -9.50 -8.84
C ASN A 115 12.32 -10.41 -9.79
N ALA A 116 12.12 -11.73 -9.73
CA ALA A 116 12.49 -12.64 -10.79
C ALA A 116 11.33 -12.74 -11.81
N ASN A 117 11.24 -11.80 -12.74
CA ASN A 117 10.41 -11.84 -13.96
C ASN A 117 9.20 -12.79 -13.95
N LEU A 118 8.04 -12.31 -13.46
CA LEU A 118 6.75 -13.00 -13.57
C LEU A 118 6.45 -13.46 -15.01
N SER A 119 6.88 -12.71 -16.03
CA SER A 119 6.74 -13.10 -17.45
C SER A 119 7.63 -14.28 -17.84
N THR A 120 8.83 -14.39 -17.26
CA THR A 120 9.73 -15.54 -17.49
C THR A 120 9.27 -16.77 -16.70
N ILE A 121 8.68 -16.58 -15.51
CA ILE A 121 8.10 -17.68 -14.73
C ILE A 121 6.82 -18.19 -15.40
N PHE A 122 5.92 -17.35 -15.91
CA PHE A 122 4.73 -17.87 -16.59
C PHE A 122 5.05 -18.51 -17.96
N ASN A 123 6.02 -17.97 -18.71
CA ASN A 123 6.36 -18.50 -20.05
C ASN A 123 7.40 -19.65 -20.05
N LYS A 124 8.24 -19.81 -19.01
CA LYS A 124 9.16 -20.97 -18.87
C LYS A 124 8.65 -22.05 -17.89
N THR A 125 7.51 -21.87 -17.24
CA THR A 125 7.01 -22.81 -16.19
C THR A 125 5.65 -23.41 -16.55
N LEU A 126 5.39 -23.61 -17.84
CA LEU A 126 4.43 -24.63 -18.28
C LEU A 126 5.00 -26.07 -18.13
N ASP A 127 6.32 -26.22 -17.92
CA ASP A 127 7.00 -27.53 -17.81
C ASP A 127 7.36 -27.99 -16.38
N LYS A 128 6.90 -27.31 -15.31
CA LYS A 128 7.09 -27.81 -13.92
C LYS A 128 5.78 -28.00 -13.17
N ILE A 129 4.99 -28.90 -13.76
CA ILE A 129 4.04 -29.78 -13.08
C ILE A 129 4.80 -30.55 -11.98
N LYS A 130 4.94 -29.96 -10.79
CA LYS A 130 5.23 -30.63 -9.48
C LYS A 130 5.39 -29.59 -8.37
N GLY A 131 4.29 -29.14 -7.77
CA GLY A 131 4.21 -28.79 -6.35
C GLY A 131 5.18 -27.77 -5.73
N VAL A 132 5.97 -27.01 -6.50
CA VAL A 132 6.92 -26.04 -5.92
C VAL A 132 6.13 -24.86 -5.34
N THR A 133 6.09 -24.77 -4.02
CA THR A 133 5.58 -23.58 -3.31
C THR A 133 6.58 -22.45 -3.52
N ILE A 134 6.17 -21.39 -4.22
CA ILE A 134 6.97 -20.17 -4.31
C ILE A 134 7.00 -19.55 -2.92
N THR A 135 8.18 -19.43 -2.33
CA THR A 135 8.39 -18.78 -1.04
C THR A 135 8.97 -17.40 -1.29
N GLY A 136 8.32 -16.38 -0.75
CA GLY A 136 8.75 -15.00 -0.84
C GLY A 136 9.81 -14.62 0.19
N ASN A 137 10.36 -13.43 0.06
CA ASN A 137 11.43 -12.95 0.95
C ASN A 137 10.86 -12.27 2.20
N ASP A 138 11.48 -12.54 3.34
CA ASP A 138 11.08 -11.98 4.63
C ASP A 138 11.56 -10.54 4.81
N LEU A 139 10.73 -9.70 5.44
CA LEU A 139 11.07 -8.33 5.79
C LEU A 139 11.32 -8.19 7.29
N VAL A 140 12.44 -7.54 7.64
CA VAL A 140 12.76 -7.16 9.01
C VAL A 140 12.73 -5.63 9.10
N LEU A 141 11.79 -5.12 9.89
CA LEU A 141 11.58 -3.69 10.07
C LEU A 141 12.37 -3.15 11.26
N SER A 142 12.66 -1.85 11.25
CA SER A 142 13.31 -1.16 12.37
C SER A 142 12.36 -0.83 13.53
N VAL A 143 11.04 -1.01 13.33
CA VAL A 143 10.03 -0.71 14.35
C VAL A 143 10.16 -1.61 15.58
N ARG A 144 9.78 -1.06 16.72
CA ARG A 144 9.84 -1.72 18.03
C ARG A 144 8.43 -1.78 18.63
N PRO A 145 7.88 -2.97 18.93
CA PRO A 145 6.53 -3.11 19.49
C PRO A 145 6.30 -2.32 20.78
N SER A 146 7.29 -2.20 21.66
CA SER A 146 7.20 -1.39 22.88
C SER A 146 7.01 0.10 22.57
N VAL A 147 7.80 0.65 21.65
CA VAL A 147 7.73 2.06 21.22
C VAL A 147 6.43 2.33 20.48
N GLN A 148 5.98 1.41 19.62
CA GLN A 148 4.70 1.52 18.91
C GLN A 148 3.51 1.59 19.88
N ARG A 149 3.48 0.72 20.90
CA ARG A 149 2.41 0.74 21.92
C ARG A 149 2.42 2.05 22.70
N LEU A 150 3.60 2.51 23.11
CA LEU A 150 3.75 3.78 23.81
C LEU A 150 3.25 4.95 22.95
N ALA A 151 3.64 5.02 21.67
CA ALA A 151 3.19 6.07 20.75
C ALA A 151 1.66 6.08 20.61
N ILE A 152 1.02 4.92 20.47
CA ILE A 152 -0.45 4.82 20.41
C ILE A 152 -1.09 5.23 21.74
N GLN A 153 -0.52 4.84 22.88
CA GLN A 153 -1.01 5.21 24.19
C GLN A 153 -0.95 6.73 24.39
N GLN A 154 0.14 7.38 23.96
CA GLN A 154 0.31 8.83 24.06
C GLN A 154 -0.64 9.63 23.14
N LEU A 155 -1.15 9.02 22.06
CA LEU A 155 -2.24 9.62 21.29
C LEU A 155 -3.56 9.67 22.09
N ALA A 156 -3.68 8.93 23.19
CA ALA A 156 -4.77 9.02 24.16
C ALA A 156 -6.19 9.04 23.54
N GLY A 157 -6.41 8.20 22.51
CA GLY A 157 -7.69 8.11 21.80
C GLY A 157 -8.01 9.27 20.86
N LYS A 158 -7.11 10.25 20.72
CA LYS A 158 -7.24 11.34 19.75
C LYS A 158 -6.96 10.84 18.34
N CYS A 159 -7.61 11.46 17.37
CA CYS A 159 -7.27 11.25 15.98
C CYS A 159 -5.96 11.97 15.64
N GLY A 160 -5.02 11.25 15.06
CA GLY A 160 -3.71 11.80 14.77
C GLY A 160 -2.69 10.71 14.47
N ALA A 161 -1.42 11.11 14.44
CA ALA A 161 -0.30 10.22 14.21
C ALA A 161 0.88 10.61 15.10
N ALA A 162 1.77 9.65 15.32
CA ALA A 162 3.03 9.87 16.00
C ALA A 162 4.13 9.05 15.32
N VAL A 163 5.27 9.68 15.04
CA VAL A 163 6.45 9.04 14.46
C VAL A 163 7.60 9.17 15.44
N VAL A 164 8.29 8.05 15.70
CA VAL A 164 9.51 8.02 16.49
C VAL A 164 10.61 7.48 15.61
N MET A 165 11.67 8.25 15.41
CA MET A 165 12.79 7.87 14.55
C MET A 165 14.13 8.28 15.13
N ASN A 166 15.19 7.61 14.66
CA ASN A 166 16.56 8.00 14.95
C ASN A 166 17.05 8.98 13.87
N PRO A 167 17.34 10.25 14.22
CA PRO A 167 17.70 11.27 13.23
C PRO A 167 19.07 11.02 12.58
N LYS A 168 19.97 10.28 13.24
CA LYS A 168 21.30 9.97 12.69
C LYS A 168 21.28 8.85 11.66
N THR A 169 20.32 7.92 11.76
CA THR A 169 20.28 6.70 10.92
C THR A 169 19.05 6.60 10.04
N GLY A 170 18.06 7.46 10.23
CA GLY A 170 16.76 7.39 9.54
C GLY A 170 15.86 6.24 10.00
N LYS A 171 16.31 5.36 10.91
CA LYS A 171 15.51 4.22 11.38
C LYS A 171 14.24 4.69 12.10
N VAL A 172 13.09 4.17 11.67
CA VAL A 172 11.79 4.45 12.28
C VAL A 172 11.48 3.38 13.32
N TYR A 173 11.34 3.79 14.58
CA TYR A 173 11.04 2.90 15.70
C TYR A 173 9.55 2.75 15.97
N ALA A 174 8.74 3.76 15.62
CA ALA A 174 7.29 3.68 15.67
C ALA A 174 6.67 4.60 14.60
N LEU A 175 5.55 4.16 14.06
CA LEU A 175 4.72 4.90 13.12
C LEU A 175 3.26 4.60 13.46
N ALA A 176 2.70 5.39 14.36
CA ALA A 176 1.35 5.24 14.88
C ALA A 176 0.37 6.15 14.12
N SER A 177 -0.82 5.62 13.83
CA SER A 177 -1.96 6.35 13.26
C SER A 177 -3.22 5.95 14.01
N GLN A 178 -4.04 6.93 14.40
CA GLN A 178 -5.32 6.73 15.08
C GLN A 178 -6.44 7.58 14.46
N PRO A 179 -7.69 7.05 14.42
CA PRO A 179 -8.07 5.67 14.75
C PRO A 179 -7.48 4.67 13.74
N SER A 180 -7.24 3.44 14.20
CA SER A 180 -6.73 2.34 13.36
C SER A 180 -7.81 1.28 13.05
N TYR A 181 -7.43 0.14 12.48
CA TYR A 181 -8.30 -0.98 12.11
C TYR A 181 -7.61 -2.33 12.34
N ASN A 182 -8.36 -3.43 12.34
CA ASN A 182 -7.76 -4.78 12.35
C ASN A 182 -7.66 -5.30 10.90
N PRO A 183 -6.46 -5.52 10.34
CA PRO A 183 -6.29 -5.92 8.95
C PRO A 183 -6.84 -7.32 8.67
N ASN A 184 -7.01 -8.17 9.69
CA ASN A 184 -7.66 -9.47 9.54
C ASN A 184 -9.18 -9.37 9.25
N LEU A 185 -9.79 -8.20 9.43
CA LEU A 185 -11.21 -7.97 9.17
C LEU A 185 -11.48 -7.44 7.76
N VAL A 186 -10.45 -7.11 6.98
CA VAL A 186 -10.61 -6.42 5.68
C VAL A 186 -11.34 -7.28 4.65
N GLU A 187 -11.06 -8.58 4.59
CA GLU A 187 -11.70 -9.50 3.65
C GLU A 187 -13.17 -9.73 4.01
N ASN A 188 -13.44 -10.21 5.23
CA ASN A 188 -14.75 -10.78 5.58
C ASN A 188 -15.64 -9.83 6.41
N HIS A 189 -15.08 -8.80 7.03
CA HIS A 189 -15.79 -7.95 8.01
C HIS A 189 -15.51 -6.45 7.78
N PHE A 190 -15.36 -6.05 6.52
CA PHE A 190 -14.99 -4.68 6.16
C PHE A 190 -15.96 -3.61 6.68
N ASN A 191 -17.25 -3.93 6.80
CA ASN A 191 -18.25 -3.02 7.35
C ASN A 191 -17.96 -2.63 8.81
N GLN A 192 -17.34 -3.51 9.60
CA GLN A 192 -16.91 -3.18 10.96
C GLN A 192 -15.80 -2.13 10.97
N ILE A 193 -14.92 -2.14 9.97
CA ILE A 193 -13.89 -1.11 9.79
C ILE A 193 -14.54 0.22 9.41
N LYS A 194 -15.50 0.21 8.48
CA LYS A 194 -16.23 1.43 8.07
C LYS A 194 -17.01 2.06 9.23
N ALA A 195 -17.58 1.23 10.11
CA ALA A 195 -18.34 1.66 11.28
C ALA A 195 -17.46 2.12 12.47
N THR A 196 -16.15 2.34 12.26
CA THR A 196 -15.26 2.83 13.32
C THR A 196 -15.73 4.20 13.82
N ASN A 197 -16.07 4.28 15.09
CA ASN A 197 -16.40 5.53 15.76
C ASN A 197 -15.12 6.17 16.35
N ALA A 198 -14.94 7.47 16.13
CA ALA A 198 -13.80 8.23 16.63
C ALA A 198 -14.16 9.72 16.75
N PRO A 199 -13.41 10.51 17.55
CA PRO A 199 -13.68 11.94 17.73
C PRO A 199 -13.56 12.80 16.46
N CYS A 200 -12.92 12.27 15.40
CA CYS A 200 -12.79 12.95 14.11
C CYS A 200 -13.78 12.37 13.09
N HIS A 201 -14.31 13.26 12.25
CA HIS A 201 -15.21 12.89 11.16
C HIS A 201 -14.66 13.36 9.81
N PRO A 202 -14.45 12.44 8.85
CA PRO A 202 -14.62 10.99 8.96
C PRO A 202 -13.54 10.33 9.85
N ALA A 203 -13.88 9.20 10.49
CA ALA A 203 -12.92 8.45 11.31
C ALA A 203 -11.74 7.91 10.48
N ALA A 204 -11.97 7.58 9.21
CA ALA A 204 -10.95 7.16 8.24
C ALA A 204 -9.86 6.24 8.83
N PRO A 205 -10.21 5.05 9.35
CA PRO A 205 -9.26 4.19 10.07
C PRO A 205 -8.19 3.56 9.18
N LEU A 206 -8.49 3.41 7.88
CA LEU A 206 -7.54 2.89 6.88
C LEU A 206 -6.45 3.93 6.54
N LEU A 207 -6.71 5.22 6.77
CA LEU A 207 -5.77 6.30 6.46
C LEU A 207 -4.55 6.22 7.39
N ASN A 208 -3.36 6.13 6.80
CA ASN A 208 -2.14 6.33 7.56
C ASN A 208 -1.88 7.84 7.70
N ARG A 209 -2.31 8.42 8.81
CA ARG A 209 -2.15 9.86 9.07
C ARG A 209 -0.69 10.29 9.18
N ALA A 210 0.25 9.37 9.40
CA ALA A 210 1.67 9.73 9.46
C ALA A 210 2.28 10.00 8.08
N THR A 211 1.76 9.38 7.02
CA THR A 211 2.34 9.44 5.66
C THR A 211 1.39 10.00 4.62
N ASP A 212 0.10 9.68 4.73
CA ASP A 212 -0.92 9.97 3.73
C ASP A 212 -1.84 11.11 4.19
N GLY A 213 -1.67 11.58 5.43
CA GLY A 213 -2.42 12.68 6.00
C GLY A 213 -1.82 14.04 5.62
N LEU A 214 -2.64 14.92 5.04
CA LEU A 214 -2.26 16.30 4.78
C LEU A 214 -2.73 17.19 5.94
N PHE A 215 -1.77 17.76 6.66
CA PHE A 215 -2.02 18.65 7.80
C PHE A 215 -1.25 19.95 7.64
N THR A 216 -1.80 21.04 8.14
CA THR A 216 -1.08 22.31 8.22
C THR A 216 0.01 22.21 9.29
N PRO A 217 1.30 22.41 8.95
CA PRO A 217 2.39 22.25 9.91
C PRO A 217 2.42 23.34 11.00
N GLY A 218 1.81 24.50 10.74
CA GLY A 218 1.77 25.62 11.68
C GLY A 218 3.17 26.04 12.14
N SER A 219 3.31 26.35 13.43
CA SER A 219 4.59 26.81 14.00
C SER A 219 5.76 25.83 13.84
N THR A 220 5.51 24.54 13.59
CA THR A 220 6.62 23.58 13.33
C THR A 220 7.37 23.89 12.04
N PHE A 221 6.73 24.55 11.07
CA PHE A 221 7.36 24.96 9.81
C PHE A 221 8.32 26.15 9.97
N LYS A 222 8.20 26.93 11.06
CA LYS A 222 9.06 28.10 11.30
C LYS A 222 10.54 27.73 11.35
N VAL A 223 10.89 26.50 11.74
CA VAL A 223 12.28 26.00 11.71
C VAL A 223 12.84 26.01 10.28
N VAL A 224 12.03 25.66 9.28
CA VAL A 224 12.42 25.71 7.86
C VAL A 224 12.59 27.16 7.41
N THR A 225 11.64 28.03 7.76
CA THR A 225 11.70 29.45 7.42
C THR A 225 12.93 30.14 8.00
N VAL A 226 13.26 29.89 9.28
CA VAL A 226 14.45 30.45 9.93
C VAL A 226 15.73 29.91 9.29
N THR A 227 15.80 28.59 9.02
CA THR A 227 16.95 28.00 8.34
C THR A 227 17.21 28.66 6.99
N ALA A 228 16.16 28.87 6.19
CA ALA A 228 16.28 29.54 4.89
C ALA A 228 16.69 31.02 5.02
N ALA A 229 16.21 31.73 6.05
CA ALA A 229 16.61 33.11 6.31
C ALA A 229 18.10 33.21 6.64
N LEU A 230 18.62 32.32 7.48
CA LEU A 230 20.06 32.26 7.83
C LEU A 230 20.91 31.83 6.63
N ASP A 231 20.47 30.83 5.86
CA ASP A 231 21.16 30.33 4.66
C ASP A 231 21.25 31.39 3.55
N SER A 232 20.30 32.34 3.52
CA SER A 232 20.35 33.46 2.58
C SER A 232 21.47 34.48 2.86
N HIS A 233 22.17 34.35 4.00
CA HIS A 233 23.18 35.29 4.51
C HIS A 233 22.70 36.73 4.71
N LYS A 234 21.40 37.00 4.59
CA LYS A 234 20.80 38.32 4.89
C LYS A 234 20.59 38.55 6.39
N PHE A 235 20.56 37.48 7.17
CA PHE A 235 20.33 37.50 8.60
C PHE A 235 21.34 36.58 9.30
N THR A 236 21.63 36.91 10.56
CA THR A 236 22.50 36.14 11.45
C THR A 236 21.76 35.76 12.73
N PRO A 237 22.27 34.81 13.54
CA PRO A 237 21.68 34.50 14.84
C PRO A 237 21.58 35.70 15.80
N GLU A 238 22.40 36.74 15.58
CA GLU A 238 22.44 37.98 16.38
C GLU A 238 21.52 39.07 15.83
N SER A 239 20.83 38.84 14.70
CA SER A 239 19.90 39.81 14.12
C SER A 239 18.73 40.07 15.07
N THR A 240 18.44 41.35 15.31
CA THR A 240 17.34 41.79 16.19
C THR A 240 16.15 42.29 15.37
N PHE A 241 14.95 42.02 15.86
CA PHE A 241 13.70 42.46 15.22
C PHE A 241 12.80 43.15 16.26
N TYR A 242 12.12 44.22 15.85
CA TYR A 242 11.06 44.81 16.66
C TYR A 242 9.75 44.06 16.40
N ASP A 243 9.22 43.39 17.43
CA ASP A 243 7.95 42.65 17.37
C ASP A 243 6.92 43.33 18.28
N PRO A 244 6.05 44.21 17.76
CA PRO A 244 4.97 44.82 18.54
C PRO A 244 3.75 43.88 18.70
N GLY A 245 3.84 42.62 18.27
CA GLY A 245 2.74 41.65 18.29
C GLY A 245 1.92 41.59 17.01
N TYR A 246 2.24 42.44 16.02
CA TYR A 246 1.58 42.47 14.72
C TYR A 246 2.48 43.09 13.63
N CYS A 247 2.15 42.84 12.37
CA CYS A 247 2.67 43.57 11.22
C CYS A 247 1.57 43.82 10.17
N ILE A 248 1.79 44.76 9.25
CA ILE A 248 0.89 45.02 8.13
C ILE A 248 1.55 44.51 6.86
N GLU A 249 0.97 43.47 6.26
CA GLU A 249 1.44 42.88 5.01
C GLU A 249 0.35 43.02 3.95
N TYR A 250 0.68 43.63 2.81
CA TYR A 250 -0.25 43.88 1.71
C TYR A 250 -1.56 44.56 2.14
N GLY A 251 -1.47 45.52 3.07
CA GLY A 251 -2.63 46.24 3.61
C GLY A 251 -3.50 45.43 4.59
N LYS A 252 -3.05 44.26 5.04
CA LYS A 252 -3.74 43.43 6.03
C LYS A 252 -2.90 43.24 7.28
N GLN A 253 -3.54 43.28 8.45
CA GLN A 253 -2.88 43.00 9.72
C GLN A 253 -2.66 41.49 9.90
N VAL A 254 -1.41 41.10 10.12
CA VAL A 254 -1.00 39.77 10.57
C VAL A 254 -0.60 39.91 12.03
N SER A 255 -1.20 39.11 12.92
CA SER A 255 -0.96 39.20 14.36
C SER A 255 -0.27 37.93 14.87
N ASN A 256 0.43 38.05 15.99
CA ASN A 256 0.97 36.89 16.69
C ASN A 256 -0.16 35.92 17.06
N ALA A 257 0.12 34.63 16.95
CA ALA A 257 -0.81 33.60 17.40
C ALA A 257 -0.92 33.66 18.93
N ALA A 258 -2.15 33.72 19.44
CA ALA A 258 -2.46 33.68 20.87
C ALA A 258 -2.15 32.30 21.49
#